data_AF-S4NX61-F1
#
_entry.id   AF-S4NX61-F1
#
_cell.length_a   1.000
_cell.length_b   1.000
_cell.length_c   1.000
_cell.angle_alpha   90.00
_cell.angle_beta   90.00
_cell.angle_gamma   90.00
#
_symmetry.space_group_name_H-M   'P 1'
#
loop_
_entity.id
_entity.type
_entity.pdbx_description
1 polymer ?
#
loop_
_entity_poly.entity_id
_entity_poly.type
_entity_poly.pdbx_seq_one_letter_code
_entity_poly.pdbx_strand_id
1 'polypeptide(L)'
;MVNSSSAAQPGASGESVGSAGRASEWNCPSCGRGFRTKTGLGVHRRRAHPVEANAEAAPSQVKRRWLDEELDLLARTEALLTLEASGPCTNVALAARLPQLHRTLEAIKGQRR
;
A
#
# COMPACT_ATOMS: atom_id res chain seq x y z
N MET A 1 34.73 -43.01 34.48
CA MET A 1 35.58 -41.81 34.32
C MET A 1 34.68 -40.75 33.68
N VAL A 2 34.11 -39.83 34.48
CA VAL A 2 34.50 -38.40 34.55
C VAL A 2 34.63 -37.78 33.14
N ASN A 3 33.63 -37.05 32.60
CA ASN A 3 33.02 -35.75 32.97
C ASN A 3 33.81 -34.53 32.44
N SER A 4 33.06 -33.44 32.13
CA SER A 4 33.52 -32.09 31.74
C SER A 4 34.08 -31.93 30.32
N SER A 5 33.88 -30.85 29.53
CA SER A 5 33.03 -29.63 29.54
C SER A 5 33.07 -29.01 28.10
N SER A 6 32.49 -27.87 27.68
CA SER A 6 31.83 -26.74 28.38
C SER A 6 30.84 -25.93 27.50
N ALA A 7 29.83 -25.36 28.16
CA ALA A 7 29.23 -24.01 28.01
C ALA A 7 29.35 -23.16 26.72
N ALA A 8 28.19 -22.68 26.23
CA ALA A 8 27.85 -21.25 26.13
C ALA A 8 26.36 -21.04 25.75
N GLN A 9 25.59 -20.32 26.56
CA GLN A 9 24.28 -19.76 26.16
C GLN A 9 24.38 -18.24 26.02
N PRO A 10 23.69 -17.66 25.02
CA PRO A 10 22.87 -16.48 25.24
C PRO A 10 21.49 -16.62 24.55
N GLY A 11 20.43 -15.93 24.94
CA GLY A 11 20.25 -15.03 26.08
C GLY A 11 18.85 -14.40 26.07
N ALA A 12 18.28 -14.20 27.25
CA ALA A 12 17.19 -13.25 27.58
C ALA A 12 16.09 -12.98 26.51
N SER A 13 15.21 -13.95 26.27
CA SER A 13 13.84 -13.64 25.82
C SER A 13 12.97 -13.39 27.05
N GLY A 14 12.58 -12.13 27.30
CA GLY A 14 11.92 -11.71 28.54
C GLY A 14 10.58 -12.40 28.82
N GLU A 15 10.62 -13.41 29.68
CA GLU A 15 9.46 -14.17 30.16
C GLU A 15 8.49 -13.25 30.91
N SER A 16 7.38 -12.90 30.25
CA SER A 16 6.32 -12.09 30.85
C SER A 16 5.38 -13.01 31.64
N VAL A 17 5.65 -13.14 32.94
CA VAL A 17 4.87 -13.97 33.89
C VAL A 17 3.36 -13.75 33.74
N GLY A 18 2.63 -14.86 33.68
CA GLY A 18 1.19 -14.86 33.41
C GLY A 18 0.36 -14.21 34.52
N SER A 19 -0.64 -13.42 34.12
CA SER A 19 -1.73 -12.94 34.98
C SER A 19 -3.04 -13.54 34.47
N ALA A 20 -3.63 -14.43 35.27
CA ALA A 20 -4.83 -15.17 34.92
C ALA A 20 -6.07 -14.24 34.75
N GLY A 21 -7.07 -14.70 33.99
CA GLY A 21 -8.43 -14.20 34.13
C GLY A 21 -8.87 -13.04 33.22
N ARG A 22 -8.43 -13.00 31.95
CA ARG A 22 -9.19 -12.50 30.78
C ARG A 22 -8.43 -12.86 29.51
N ALA A 23 -9.12 -13.39 28.50
CA ALA A 23 -8.50 -13.65 27.20
C ALA A 23 -7.92 -12.34 26.64
N SER A 24 -6.63 -12.33 26.32
CA SER A 24 -6.01 -11.20 25.63
C SER A 24 -6.37 -11.31 24.16
N GLU A 25 -7.52 -10.76 23.78
CA GLU A 25 -8.11 -10.86 22.43
C GLU A 25 -7.23 -10.26 21.32
N TRP A 26 -6.22 -9.47 21.68
CA TRP A 26 -5.38 -8.70 20.75
C TRP A 26 -3.93 -9.23 20.74
N ASN A 27 -3.70 -10.36 20.05
CA ASN A 27 -2.36 -10.91 19.84
C ASN A 27 -1.63 -10.23 18.66
N CYS A 28 -0.31 -10.13 18.74
CA CYS A 28 0.53 -9.71 17.61
C CYS A 28 0.76 -10.89 16.64
N PRO A 29 0.47 -10.77 15.33
CA PRO A 29 0.72 -11.85 14.38
C PRO A 29 2.21 -12.12 14.15
N SER A 30 3.07 -11.10 14.29
CA SER A 30 4.52 -11.22 14.05
C SER A 30 5.31 -11.89 15.18
N CYS A 31 4.85 -11.80 16.44
CA CYS A 31 5.59 -12.32 17.60
C CYS A 31 4.72 -13.03 18.66
N GLY A 32 3.43 -13.24 18.40
CA GLY A 32 2.49 -13.94 19.29
C GLY A 32 2.07 -13.19 20.56
N ARG A 33 2.76 -12.10 20.94
CA ARG A 33 2.53 -11.40 22.22
C ARG A 33 1.09 -10.91 22.36
N GLY A 34 0.42 -11.30 23.45
CA GLY A 34 -0.95 -10.91 23.77
C GLY A 34 -1.03 -9.53 24.44
N PHE A 35 -2.03 -8.73 24.05
CA PHE A 35 -2.30 -7.42 24.64
C PHE A 35 -3.75 -7.32 25.14
N ARG A 36 -3.95 -6.55 26.21
CA ARG A 36 -5.29 -6.30 26.78
C ARG A 36 -6.12 -5.30 25.98
N THR A 37 -5.52 -4.56 25.05
CA THR A 37 -6.20 -3.54 24.23
C THR A 37 -5.65 -3.48 22.81
N LYS A 38 -6.53 -3.17 21.84
CA LYS A 38 -6.18 -2.92 20.43
C LYS A 38 -5.14 -1.80 20.28
N THR A 39 -5.22 -0.75 21.10
CA THR A 39 -4.24 0.35 21.13
C THR A 39 -2.86 -0.13 21.58
N GLY A 40 -2.79 -0.97 22.61
CA GLY A 40 -1.53 -1.57 23.08
C GLY A 40 -0.84 -2.40 22.00
N LEU A 41 -1.61 -3.24 21.30
CA LEU A 41 -1.14 -3.99 20.13
C LEU A 41 -0.64 -3.06 19.01
N GLY A 42 -1.38 -1.98 18.70
CA GLY A 42 -1.00 -1.01 17.68
C GLY A 42 0.31 -0.27 17.99
N VAL A 43 0.51 0.18 19.24
CA VAL A 43 1.76 0.82 19.67
C VAL A 43 2.93 -0.17 19.67
N HIS A 44 2.70 -1.42 20.12
CA HIS A 44 3.69 -2.47 20.05
C HIS A 44 4.13 -2.76 18.61
N ARG A 45 3.19 -2.96 17.69
CA ARG A 45 3.48 -3.21 16.27
C ARG A 45 4.31 -2.08 15.66
N ARG A 46 3.95 -0.82 15.87
CA ARG A 46 4.72 0.33 15.36
C ARG A 46 6.16 0.43 15.88
N ARG A 47 6.46 -0.14 17.06
CA ARG A 47 7.78 -0.08 17.70
C ARG A 47 8.65 -1.32 17.46
N ALA A 48 8.05 -2.52 17.51
CA ALA A 48 8.76 -3.79 17.39
C ALA A 48 8.70 -4.38 15.97
N HIS A 49 7.68 -4.01 15.20
CA HIS A 49 7.36 -4.53 13.87
C HIS A 49 7.14 -3.38 12.87
N PRO A 50 8.08 -2.41 12.75
CA PRO A 50 7.85 -1.19 11.97
C PRO A 50 7.65 -1.49 10.48
N VAL A 51 8.25 -2.58 9.95
CA VAL A 51 8.10 -3.01 8.56
C VAL A 51 6.69 -3.54 8.32
N GLU A 52 6.22 -4.50 9.13
CA GLU A 52 4.87 -5.08 8.99
C GLU A 52 3.78 -4.05 9.32
N ALA A 53 4.02 -3.18 10.31
CA ALA A 53 3.12 -2.08 10.65
C ALA A 53 2.98 -1.06 9.52
N ASN A 54 4.08 -0.76 8.80
CA ASN A 54 4.04 0.11 7.63
C ASN A 54 3.38 -0.58 6.42
N ALA A 55 3.62 -1.87 6.22
CA ALA A 55 3.02 -2.65 5.13
C ALA A 55 1.48 -2.76 5.28
N GLU A 56 0.98 -3.04 6.49
CA GLU A 56 -0.47 -3.04 6.76
C GLU A 56 -1.10 -1.64 6.79
N ALA A 57 -0.33 -0.60 7.13
CA ALA A 57 -0.81 0.78 7.10
C ALA A 57 -0.69 1.44 5.71
N ALA A 58 -0.04 0.79 4.75
CA ALA A 58 0.07 1.27 3.39
C ALA A 58 -1.34 1.39 2.78
N PRO A 59 -1.71 2.55 2.21
CA PRO A 59 -3.00 2.67 1.54
C PRO A 59 -3.04 1.64 0.40
N SER A 60 -4.20 1.00 0.22
CA SER A 60 -4.41 0.10 -0.91
C SER A 60 -4.05 0.83 -2.21
N GLN A 61 -3.21 0.22 -3.04
CA GLN A 61 -2.58 0.87 -4.20
C GLN A 61 -3.56 1.09 -5.38
N VAL A 62 -4.86 1.21 -5.10
CA VAL A 62 -5.96 1.38 -6.05
C VAL A 62 -6.05 2.83 -6.52
N LYS A 63 -4.98 3.32 -7.17
CA LYS A 63 -4.90 4.68 -7.75
C LYS A 63 -4.22 4.71 -9.13
N ARG A 64 -4.50 3.74 -10.00
CA ARG A 64 -4.57 4.04 -11.44
C ARG A 64 -5.83 4.88 -11.67
N ARG A 65 -5.64 6.22 -11.62
CA ARG A 65 -6.70 7.24 -11.80
C ARG A 65 -7.36 7.17 -13.18
N TRP A 66 -6.63 6.60 -14.14
CA TRP A 66 -7.02 6.24 -15.48
C TRP A 66 -6.88 4.71 -15.64
N LEU A 67 -7.88 4.07 -16.21
CA LEU A 67 -7.83 2.68 -16.64
C LEU A 67 -6.95 2.55 -17.89
N ASP A 68 -6.52 1.32 -18.22
CA ASP A 68 -5.60 1.09 -19.34
C ASP A 68 -6.27 1.41 -20.69
N GLU A 69 -7.54 1.06 -20.79
CA GLU A 69 -8.42 1.32 -21.92
C GLU A 69 -8.65 2.82 -22.14
N GLU A 70 -8.71 3.62 -21.07
CA GLU A 70 -8.83 5.08 -21.17
C GLU A 70 -7.53 5.72 -21.69
N LEU A 71 -6.38 5.14 -21.38
CA LEU A 71 -5.07 5.60 -21.86
C LEU A 71 -4.86 5.25 -23.34
N ASP A 72 -5.21 4.03 -23.74
CA ASP A 72 -5.18 3.58 -25.13
C ASP A 72 -6.11 4.43 -26.02
N LEU A 73 -7.34 4.70 -25.57
CA LEU A 73 -8.27 5.60 -26.26
C LEU A 73 -7.72 7.03 -26.38
N LEU A 74 -7.07 7.56 -25.35
CA LEU A 74 -6.45 8.89 -25.38
C LEU A 74 -5.34 8.93 -26.44
N ALA A 75 -4.39 7.99 -26.38
CA ALA A 75 -3.25 7.91 -27.28
C ALA A 75 -3.65 7.70 -28.76
N ARG A 76 -4.63 6.83 -29.04
CA ARG A 76 -5.18 6.67 -30.39
C ARG A 76 -5.78 7.95 -30.92
N THR A 77 -6.52 8.69 -30.08
CA THR A 77 -7.17 9.94 -30.48
C THR A 77 -6.14 11.04 -30.74
N GLU A 78 -5.05 11.09 -29.98
CA GLU A 78 -3.91 11.99 -30.25
C GLU A 78 -3.26 11.70 -31.61
N ALA A 79 -3.02 10.43 -31.93
CA ALA A 79 -2.47 10.01 -33.21
C ALA A 79 -3.41 10.39 -34.38
N LEU A 80 -4.72 10.11 -34.25
CA LEU A 80 -5.72 10.49 -35.24
C LEU A 80 -5.76 12.01 -35.47
N LEU A 81 -5.81 12.82 -34.41
CA LEU A 81 -5.78 14.29 -34.52
C LEU A 81 -4.53 14.80 -35.23
N THR A 82 -3.39 14.14 -35.02
CA THR A 82 -2.11 14.49 -35.67
C THR A 82 -2.10 14.12 -37.17
N LEU A 83 -2.74 13.02 -37.55
CA LEU A 83 -2.80 12.53 -38.94
C LEU A 83 -3.85 13.25 -39.80
N GLU A 84 -4.99 13.62 -39.21
CA GLU A 84 -6.17 14.08 -39.97
C GLU A 84 -6.06 15.51 -40.51
N ALA A 85 -4.97 16.23 -40.19
CA ALA A 85 -4.77 17.66 -40.49
C ALA A 85 -5.91 18.59 -40.00
N SER A 86 -6.81 18.08 -39.16
CA SER A 86 -8.01 18.77 -38.65
C SER A 86 -7.71 19.87 -37.61
N GLY A 87 -6.44 20.22 -37.43
CA GLY A 87 -5.95 21.20 -36.47
C GLY A 87 -5.02 20.60 -35.41
N PRO A 88 -4.54 21.42 -34.46
CA PRO A 88 -3.60 20.97 -33.43
C PRO A 88 -4.24 20.02 -32.41
N CYS A 89 -3.46 19.04 -31.94
CA CYS A 89 -3.85 18.06 -30.91
C CYS A 89 -3.95 18.69 -29.50
N THR A 90 -4.94 19.56 -29.32
CA THR A 90 -5.24 20.26 -28.07
C THR A 90 -6.07 19.40 -27.10
N ASN A 91 -6.04 19.74 -25.82
CA ASN A 91 -6.88 19.09 -24.81
C ASN A 91 -8.38 19.22 -25.11
N VAL A 92 -8.78 20.33 -25.76
CA VAL A 92 -10.16 20.58 -26.19
C VAL A 92 -10.57 19.63 -27.32
N ALA A 93 -9.70 19.45 -28.32
CA ALA A 93 -9.94 18.50 -29.42
C ALA A 93 -10.03 17.04 -28.91
N LEU A 94 -9.19 16.67 -27.93
CA LEU A 94 -9.25 15.35 -27.29
C LEU A 94 -10.55 15.14 -26.51
N ALA A 95 -10.95 16.11 -25.68
CA ALA A 95 -12.22 16.03 -24.93
C ALA A 95 -13.44 15.96 -25.85
N ALA A 96 -13.43 16.70 -26.96
CA ALA A 96 -14.51 16.68 -27.95
C ALA A 96 -14.65 15.33 -28.68
N ARG A 97 -13.54 14.60 -28.88
CA ARG A 97 -13.53 13.26 -29.50
C ARG A 97 -13.76 12.11 -28.50
N LEU A 98 -13.63 12.37 -27.21
CA LEU A 98 -13.73 11.37 -26.14
C LEU A 98 -14.81 11.70 -25.09
N PRO A 99 -16.06 12.04 -25.47
CA PRO A 99 -17.13 12.35 -24.51
C PRO A 99 -17.42 11.18 -23.56
N GLN A 100 -17.25 9.94 -24.02
CA GLN A 100 -17.47 8.72 -23.23
C GLN A 100 -16.54 8.58 -22.03
N LEU A 101 -15.38 9.25 -22.03
CA LEU A 101 -14.45 9.22 -20.90
C LEU A 101 -14.94 10.06 -19.71
N HIS A 102 -15.87 11.00 -19.93
CA HIS A 102 -16.37 11.93 -18.91
C HIS A 102 -15.26 12.67 -18.11
N ARG A 103 -14.05 12.78 -18.68
CA ARG A 103 -12.89 13.41 -18.03
C ARG A 103 -12.87 14.90 -18.32
N THR A 104 -12.55 15.69 -17.30
CA THR A 104 -12.37 17.15 -17.45
C THR A 104 -11.11 17.47 -18.25
N LEU A 105 -11.06 18.66 -18.86
CA LEU A 105 -9.87 19.16 -19.57
C LEU A 105 -8.61 19.12 -18.70
N GLU A 106 -8.72 19.45 -17.41
CA GLU A 106 -7.61 19.40 -16.46
C GLU A 106 -7.20 17.96 -16.10
N ALA A 107 -8.12 16.98 -16.13
CA ALA A 107 -7.77 15.57 -15.98
C ALA A 107 -6.99 15.05 -17.20
N ILE A 108 -7.43 15.41 -18.42
CA ILE A 108 -6.73 15.08 -19.68
C ILE A 108 -5.34 15.73 -19.70
N LYS A 109 -5.26 17.03 -19.43
CA LYS A 109 -4.01 17.79 -19.32
C LYS A 109 -3.04 17.18 -18.30
N GLY A 110 -3.56 16.77 -17.13
CA GLY A 110 -2.78 16.14 -16.08
C GLY A 110 -2.31 14.72 -16.41
N GLN A 111 -2.88 14.07 -17.43
CA GLN A 111 -2.46 12.76 -17.93
C GLN A 111 -1.41 12.85 -19.06
N ARG A 112 -1.30 14.02 -19.71
CA ARG A 112 -0.40 14.30 -20.85
C ARG A 112 0.87 15.09 -20.47
N ARG A 113 1.13 15.29 -19.17
CA ARG A 113 2.22 16.12 -18.62
C ARG A 113 3.26 15.27 -17.89
#